data_AF-D8QH36-F1
#
_entry.id   AF-D8QH36-F1
#
_cell.length_a   1.000
_cell.length_b   1.000
_cell.length_c   1.000
_cell.angle_alpha   90.00
_cell.angle_beta   90.00
_cell.angle_gamma   90.00
#
_symmetry.space_group_name_H-M   'P 1'
#
loop_
_entity.id
_entity.type
_entity.pdbx_description
1 polymer ?
#
loop_
_entity_poly.entity_id
_entity_poly.type
_entity_poly.pdbx_seq_one_letter_code
_entity_poly.pdbx_strand_id
1 'polypeptide(L)' 'MSEVDLMTYMLNPEIFQIKDGRVEVLQGPGLGIEINEPLQLVREEAKKYGEMKKYKPWMSQTWRGEGGGLREW' A
#
# COMPACT_ATOMS: atom_id res chain seq x y z
N MET A 1 -10.32 -12.49 -0.86
CA MET A 1 -9.84 -11.12 -0.57
C MET A 1 -8.68 -11.29 0.39
N SER A 2 -7.52 -10.68 0.14
CA SER A 2 -6.47 -10.67 1.16
C SER A 2 -6.95 -9.76 2.29
N GLU A 3 -7.16 -10.32 3.48
CA GLU A 3 -7.64 -9.62 4.70
C GLU A 3 -6.52 -8.79 5.35
N VAL A 4 -5.66 -8.19 4.54
CA VAL A 4 -4.42 -7.54 4.99
C VAL A 4 -4.39 -6.14 4.41
N ASP A 5 -4.23 -5.14 5.27
CA ASP A 5 -4.18 -3.71 4.92
C ASP A 5 -2.87 -3.09 5.45
N LEU A 6 -2.63 -1.81 5.17
CA LEU A 6 -1.45 -1.06 5.60
C LEU A 6 -1.14 -1.29 7.09
N MET A 7 -2.17 -1.20 7.92
CA MET A 7 -2.06 -1.29 9.38
C MET A 7 -1.56 -2.66 9.86
N THR A 8 -1.75 -3.72 9.07
CA THR A 8 -1.27 -5.07 9.41
C THR A 8 0.25 -5.19 9.34
N TYR A 9 0.91 -4.34 8.54
CA TYR A 9 2.36 -4.35 8.37
C TYR A 9 3.10 -3.35 9.27
N MET A 10 2.38 -2.63 10.13
CA MET A 10 2.94 -1.63 11.03
C MET A 10 3.11 -2.18 12.45
N LEU A 11 4.14 -1.70 13.14
CA LEU A 11 4.32 -1.93 14.57
C LEU A 11 3.57 -0.89 15.43
N ASN A 12 3.29 0.29 14.86
CA ASN A 12 2.58 1.40 15.52
C ASN A 12 1.32 1.88 14.74
N PRO A 13 0.33 1.00 14.48
CA PRO A 13 -0.84 1.35 13.69
C PRO A 13 -1.71 2.48 14.28
N GLU A 14 -1.65 2.70 15.59
CA GLU A 14 -2.44 3.74 16.26
C GLU A 14 -2.19 5.16 15.77
N ILE A 15 -1.03 5.43 15.14
CA ILE A 15 -0.70 6.77 14.63
C ILE A 15 -1.58 7.22 13.45
N PHE A 16 -2.23 6.29 12.74
CA PHE A 16 -3.16 6.59 11.65
C PHE A 16 -4.63 6.54 12.08
N GLN A 17 -4.93 6.56 13.38
CA GLN A 17 -6.31 6.63 13.85
C GLN A 17 -7.03 7.87 13.30
N ILE A 18 -8.21 7.63 12.75
CA ILE A 18 -9.06 8.69 12.20
C ILE A 18 -9.86 9.31 13.35
N LYS A 19 -9.68 10.60 13.57
CA LYS A 19 -10.44 11.43 14.51
C LYS A 19 -11.08 12.57 13.74
N ASP A 20 -12.40 12.69 13.77
CA ASP A 20 -13.15 13.73 13.05
C ASP A 20 -12.82 13.82 11.54
N GLY A 21 -12.65 12.66 10.88
CA GLY A 21 -12.36 12.57 9.45
C GLY A 21 -10.93 12.95 9.05
N ARG A 22 -10.02 13.10 10.01
CA ARG A 22 -8.60 13.42 9.80
C ARG A 22 -7.69 12.52 10.62
N VAL A 23 -6.43 12.47 10.23
CA VAL A 23 -5.34 11.86 11.01
C VAL A 23 -4.55 12.97 11.69
N GLU A 24 -4.04 12.70 12.90
CA GLU A 24 -3.17 13.63 13.61
C GLU A 24 -1.78 13.73 12.98
N VAL A 25 -1.06 14.82 13.29
CA VAL A 25 0.32 14.98 12.82
C VAL A 25 1.23 13.96 13.53
N LEU A 26 2.02 13.23 12.74
CA LEU A 26 2.96 12.23 13.25
C LEU A 26 4.07 12.93 14.05
N GLN A 27 4.27 12.50 15.29
CA GLN A 27 5.21 13.13 16.24
C GLN A 27 6.57 12.41 16.32
N GLY A 28 6.70 11.24 15.69
CA GLY A 28 7.94 10.46 15.68
C GLY A 28 8.99 11.06 14.74
N PRO A 29 10.28 10.68 14.91
CA PRO A 29 11.34 11.11 14.01
C PRO A 29 11.13 10.59 12.58
N GLY A 30 11.51 11.39 11.59
CA GLY A 30 11.38 11.02 10.18
C GLY A 30 9.91 10.92 9.75
N LEU A 31 9.51 9.76 9.23
CA LEU A 31 8.10 9.50 8.89
C LEU A 31 7.25 9.18 10.11
N GLY A 32 7.83 8.91 11.29
CA GLY A 32 7.09 8.51 12.48
C GLY A 32 6.37 7.16 12.38
N ILE A 33 6.71 6.35 11.36
CA ILE A 33 6.13 5.02 11.10
C ILE A 33 7.17 3.95 11.43
N GLU A 34 6.72 2.89 12.09
CA GLU A 34 7.50 1.68 12.32
C GLU A 34 6.90 0.51 11.55
N ILE A 35 7.69 -0.09 10.65
CA ILE A 35 7.27 -1.23 9.84
C ILE A 35 7.69 -2.53 10.52
N ASN A 36 6.83 -3.53 10.45
CA ASN A 36 7.07 -4.87 10.97
C ASN A 36 8.04 -5.68 10.08
N GLU A 37 9.25 -5.15 9.88
CA GLU A 37 10.39 -5.88 9.32
C GLU A 37 10.92 -7.00 10.26
N PRO A 38 10.88 -6.88 11.62
CA PRO A 38 11.40 -7.93 12.50
C PRO A 38 10.70 -9.29 12.36
N LEU A 39 9.40 -9.30 12.08
CA LEU A 39 8.63 -10.53 11.84
C LEU A 39 8.60 -10.92 10.35
N GLN A 40 9.41 -10.27 9.49
CA GLN A 40 9.52 -10.49 8.04
C GLN A 40 8.21 -10.46 7.23
N LEU A 41 7.10 -10.00 7.82
CA LEU A 41 5.76 -10.10 7.24
C LEU A 41 5.67 -9.43 5.86
N VAL A 42 6.32 -8.27 5.71
CA VAL A 42 6.36 -7.52 4.45
C VAL A 42 7.08 -8.33 3.36
N ARG A 43 8.22 -8.94 3.69
CA ARG A 43 9.05 -9.69 2.73
C ARG A 43 8.39 -10.99 2.32
N GLU A 44 7.80 -11.70 3.28
CA GLU A 44 7.10 -12.95 3.04
C GLU A 44 5.85 -12.75 2.17
N GLU A 45 5.00 -11.77 2.50
CA GLU A 45 3.81 -11.47 1.70
C GLU A 45 4.20 -10.93 0.31
N ALA A 46 5.22 -10.07 0.20
CA ALA A 46 5.72 -9.61 -1.10
C ALA A 46 6.21 -10.77 -1.98
N LYS A 47 6.99 -11.71 -1.42
CA LYS A 47 7.45 -12.90 -2.14
C LYS A 47 6.28 -13.78 -2.56
N LYS A 48 5.38 -14.08 -1.62
CA LYS A 48 4.19 -14.90 -1.83
C LYS A 48 3.31 -14.33 -2.95
N TYR A 49 2.96 -13.04 -2.91
CA TYR A 49 2.15 -12.42 -3.96
C TYR A 49 2.91 -12.23 -5.28
N GLY A 50 4.22 -11.97 -5.22
CA GLY A 50 5.06 -11.84 -6.42
C GLY A 50 5.22 -13.16 -7.19
N GLU A 51 5.27 -14.30 -6.49
CA GLU A 51 5.34 -15.64 -7.08
C GLU A 51 3.96 -16.15 -7.55
N MET A 52 2.88 -15.63 -6.97
CA MET A 52 1.51 -16.00 -7.34
C MET A 52 1.14 -15.43 -8.71
N LYS A 53 1.12 -16.30 -9.73
CA LYS A 53 0.60 -16.00 -11.08
C LYS A 53 -0.85 -15.48 -11.11
N LYS A 54 -1.60 -15.66 -10.02
CA LYS A 54 -2.96 -15.16 -9.86
C LYS A 54 -3.01 -13.63 -9.77
N TYR A 55 -2.02 -13.00 -9.13
CA TYR A 55 -1.98 -11.56 -8.95
C TYR A 55 -1.03 -10.96 -9.98
N LYS A 56 -1.59 -10.19 -10.91
CA LYS A 56 -0.78 -9.46 -11.89
C LYS A 56 -0.28 -8.17 -11.23
N PRO A 57 0.95 -7.71 -11.55
CA PRO A 57 1.40 -6.38 -11.16
C PRO A 57 0.37 -5.33 -11.57
N TRP A 58 0.19 -4.31 -10.73
CA TRP A 58 -0.62 -3.16 -11.12
C TRP A 58 0.03 -2.48 -12.33
N MET A 59 -0.74 -2.33 -13.39
CA MET A 59 -0.31 -1.64 -14.60
C MET A 59 -1.12 -0.35 -14.70
N SER A 60 -0.44 0.78 -14.90
CA SER A 60 -1.12 2.02 -15.25
C SER A 60 -1.88 1.81 -16.56
N GLN A 61 -3.20 1.94 -16.50
CA GLN A 61 -4.03 1.81 -17.69
C GLN A 61 -3.79 3.03 -18.58
N THR A 62 -3.81 2.82 -19.90
CA THR A 62 -3.73 3.92 -20.86
C THR A 62 -5.08 4.08 -21.51
N TRP A 63 -5.57 5.33 -21.60
CA TRP A 63 -6.72 5.63 -22.42
C TRP A 63 -6.28 6.03 -23.81
N ARG A 64 -6.98 5.49 -24.81
CA ARG A 64 -6.83 5.87 -26.21
C ARG A 64 -8.17 6.33 -26.76
N GLY A 65 -8.16 7.45 -27.47
CA GLY A 65 -9.34 7.95 -28.17
C GLY A 65 -9.62 7.15 -29.45
N GLU A 66 -10.74 7.46 -30.10
CA GLU A 66 -11.16 6.84 -31.36
C GLU A 66 -10.10 6.95 -32.48
N GLY A 67 -9.32 8.04 -32.49
CA GLY A 67 -8.17 8.23 -33.39
C GLY A 67 -6.86 7.55 -32.96
N GLY A 68 -6.89 6.68 -31.94
CA GLY A 68 -5.70 5.96 -31.43
C GLY A 68 -4.72 6.78 -30.58
N GLY A 69 -4.92 8.11 -30.50
CA GLY A 69 -4.12 9.02 -29.67
C GLY A 69 -4.30 8.75 -28.18
N LEU A 70 -3.21 8.91 -27.42
CA LEU A 70 -3.18 8.79 -25.97
C LEU A 70 -4.02 9.92 -25.33
N ARG A 71 -4.74 9.59 -24.26
CA ARG A 71 -5.55 10.53 -23.46
C ARG A 71 -5.03 10.59 -22.04
N GLU A 72 -5.35 11.70 -21.37
CA GLU A 72 -5.07 11.86 -19.94
C GLU A 72 -5.79 10.79 -19.12
N TRP A 73 -5.13 10.38 -18.04
CA TRP A 73 -5.67 9.44 -17.07
C TRP A 73 -6.63 10.14 -16.11
#